data_AF-A0A3D1ILA4-F1
#
_entry.id   AF-A0A3D1ILA4-F1
#
_cell.length_a   1.000
_cell.length_b   1.000
_cell.length_c   1.000
_cell.angle_alpha   90.00
_cell.angle_beta   90.00
_cell.angle_gamma   90.00
#
_symmetry.space_group_name_H-M   'P 1'
#
loop_
_entity.id
_entity.type
_entity.pdbx_description
1 polymer ?
#
loop_
_entity_poly.entity_id
_entity_poly.type
_entity_poly.pdbx_seq_one_letter_code
_entity_poly.pdbx_strand_id
1 'polypeptide(L)' 'VATAAGAMVVGAAAIIDRGAEPLSFDVPFDALARTPLPTYDPAACPMCAAGQPVAKPGSRPG' A
#
# COMPACT_ATOMS: atom_id res chain seq x y z
N VAL A 1 17.67 7.41 4.44
CA VAL A 1 18.92 6.67 4.72
C VAL A 1 19.89 6.75 3.55
N ALA A 2 19.54 6.33 2.34
CA ALA A 2 20.43 6.41 1.17
C ALA A 2 20.96 7.84 0.90
N THR A 3 20.08 8.82 0.81
CA THR A 3 20.45 10.24 0.63
C THR A 3 21.32 10.78 1.77
N ALA A 4 20.95 10.47 3.01
CA ALA A 4 21.72 10.86 4.20
C ALA A 4 23.13 10.24 4.23
N ALA A 5 23.35 9.11 3.56
CA ALA A 5 24.65 8.47 3.39
C ALA A 5 25.43 8.97 2.15
N GLY A 6 24.94 10.00 1.45
CA GLY A 6 25.57 10.56 0.25
C GLY A 6 25.25 9.82 -1.05
N ALA A 7 24.29 8.89 -1.05
CA ALA A 7 23.88 8.17 -2.25
C ALA A 7 22.76 8.89 -3.01
N MET A 8 22.73 8.69 -4.33
CA MET A 8 21.65 9.14 -5.22
C MET A 8 20.63 8.01 -5.38
N VAL A 9 19.35 8.30 -5.11
CA VAL A 9 18.26 7.36 -5.39
C VAL A 9 17.91 7.46 -6.87
N VAL A 10 17.97 6.33 -7.57
CA VAL A 10 17.74 6.26 -9.03
C VAL A 10 16.41 5.63 -9.41
N GLY A 11 15.71 5.03 -8.44
CA GLY A 11 14.44 4.36 -8.66
C GLY A 11 13.91 3.69 -7.40
N ALA A 12 12.64 3.35 -7.44
CA ALA A 12 11.96 2.53 -6.45
C ALA A 12 11.34 1.32 -7.15
N ALA A 13 11.23 0.19 -6.45
CA ALA A 13 10.57 -0.98 -7.02
C ALA A 13 9.85 -1.80 -5.96
N ALA A 14 8.81 -2.52 -6.38
CA ALA A 14 8.06 -3.43 -5.54
C ALA A 14 7.70 -4.73 -6.27
N ILE A 15 7.37 -5.77 -5.51
CA ILE A 15 6.74 -6.96 -6.11
C ILE A 15 5.28 -6.64 -6.42
N ILE A 16 4.54 -6.09 -5.45
CA ILE A 16 3.12 -5.77 -5.58
C ILE A 16 2.89 -4.28 -5.29
N ASP A 17 2.30 -3.57 -6.25
CA ASP A 17 1.69 -2.26 -6.04
C ASP A 17 0.22 -2.43 -5.61
N ARG A 18 -0.10 -1.96 -4.40
CA ARG A 18 -1.45 -2.00 -3.80
C ARG A 18 -2.15 -0.64 -3.76
N GLY A 19 -1.60 0.37 -4.44
CA GLY A 19 -2.21 1.68 -4.54
C GLY A 19 -3.56 1.60 -5.26
N ALA A 20 -4.57 2.30 -4.73
CA ALA A 20 -5.83 2.49 -5.44
C ALA A 20 -5.55 3.12 -6.81
N GLU A 21 -4.67 4.12 -6.84
CA GLU A 21 -4.07 4.70 -8.04
C GLU A 21 -2.59 4.28 -8.19
N PRO A 22 -2.00 4.39 -9.40
CA PRO A 22 -0.59 4.08 -9.59
C PRO A 22 0.28 4.91 -8.63
N LEU A 23 1.21 4.26 -7.95
CA LEU A 23 2.13 4.98 -7.07
C LEU A 23 3.05 5.89 -7.89
N SER A 24 3.27 7.10 -7.37
CA SER A 24 4.16 8.09 -7.96
C SER A 24 5.21 8.49 -6.93
N PHE A 25 6.45 8.52 -7.39
CA PHE A 25 7.61 8.95 -6.64
C PHE A 25 8.37 10.00 -7.44
N ASP A 26 9.30 10.69 -6.80
CA ASP A 26 10.24 11.63 -7.43
C ASP A 26 11.31 10.94 -8.29
N VAL A 27 11.30 9.61 -8.31
CA VAL A 27 12.15 8.72 -9.11
C VAL A 27 11.28 7.70 -9.87
N PRO A 28 11.80 7.08 -10.93
CA PRO A 28 11.10 5.99 -11.62
C PRO A 28 10.66 4.89 -10.66
N PHE A 29 9.44 4.38 -10.85
CA PHE A 29 8.88 3.30 -10.06
C PHE A 29 8.32 2.19 -10.93
N ASP A 30 8.71 0.95 -10.60
CA ASP A 30 8.23 -0.25 -11.27
C ASP A 30 7.75 -1.29 -10.25
N ALA A 31 6.66 -1.98 -10.57
CA ALA A 31 6.17 -3.11 -9.81
C ALA A 31 5.98 -4.33 -10.71
N LEU A 32 6.26 -5.53 -10.17
CA LEU A 32 6.05 -6.77 -10.93
C LEU A 32 4.56 -7.04 -11.20
N ALA A 33 3.70 -6.69 -10.25
CA ALA A 33 2.25 -6.75 -10.43
C ALA A 33 1.55 -5.58 -9.71
N ARG A 34 0.39 -5.18 -10.24
CA ARG A 34 -0.47 -4.16 -9.65
C ARG A 34 -1.81 -4.77 -9.25
N THR A 35 -2.18 -4.57 -7.99
CA THR A 35 -3.42 -5.06 -7.38
C THR A 35 -4.11 -3.88 -6.67
N PRO A 36 -4.90 -3.07 -7.38
CA PRO A 36 -5.58 -1.92 -6.79
C PRO A 36 -6.52 -2.37 -5.67
N LEU A 37 -6.33 -1.81 -4.47
CA LEU A 37 -7.14 -2.10 -3.30
C LEU A 37 -7.87 -0.82 -2.87
N PRO A 38 -9.22 -0.78 -2.91
CA PRO A 38 -9.95 0.40 -2.49
C PRO A 38 -9.81 0.59 -0.98
N THR A 39 -9.52 1.83 -0.58
CA THR A 39 -9.59 2.27 0.82
C THR A 39 -10.95 2.90 1.06
N TYR A 40 -11.63 2.48 2.11
CA TYR A 40 -12.93 3.04 2.49
C TYR A 40 -12.77 4.04 3.62
N ASP A 41 -13.55 5.12 3.57
CA ASP A 41 -13.79 5.94 4.75
C ASP A 41 -14.38 5.05 5.86
N PRO A 42 -13.94 5.18 7.13
CA PRO A 42 -14.46 4.36 8.23
C PRO A 42 -15.99 4.40 8.36
N ALA A 43 -16.64 5.54 8.08
CA ALA A 43 -18.09 5.69 8.11
C ALA A 43 -18.80 5.03 6.92
N ALA A 44 -18.07 4.74 5.84
CA ALA A 44 -18.58 4.12 4.61
C ALA A 44 -18.06 2.70 4.39
N CYS A 45 -17.59 2.01 5.45
CA CYS A 45 -17.06 0.66 5.33
C CYS A 45 -18.17 -0.35 4.93
N PRO A 46 -18.06 -1.02 3.76
CA PRO A 46 -19.10 -1.94 3.29
C PRO A 46 -19.25 -3.17 4.18
N MET A 47 -18.15 -3.66 4.76
CA MET A 47 -18.20 -4.81 5.69
C MET A 47 -18.90 -4.44 7.00
N CYS A 48 -18.69 -3.22 7.51
CA CYS A 48 -19.39 -2.72 8.70
C CYS A 48 -20.90 -2.56 8.43
N ALA A 49 -21.26 -1.99 7.28
CA ALA A 49 -22.67 -1.87 6.87
C ALA A 49 -23.35 -3.23 6.71
N ALA A 50 -22.61 -4.25 6.27
CA ALA A 50 -23.07 -5.63 6.15
C ALA A 50 -23.05 -6.41 7.49
N GLY A 51 -22.59 -5.80 8.59
CA GLY A 51 -22.47 -6.46 9.90
C GLY A 51 -21.47 -7.62 9.92
N GLN A 52 -20.51 -7.66 9.00
CA GLN A 52 -19.54 -8.74 8.91
C GLN A 52 -18.48 -8.64 10.02
N PRO A 53 -18.15 -9.75 10.71
CA PRO A 53 -17.10 -9.75 11.70
C PRO A 53 -15.74 -9.47 11.05
N VAL A 54 -15.01 -8.50 11.60
CA VAL A 54 -13.67 -8.12 11.12
C VAL A 54 -12.62 -8.87 11.92
N ALA A 55 -11.71 -9.54 11.23
CA ALA A 55 -10.54 -10.18 11.84
C ALA A 55 -9.28 -9.39 11.49
N LYS A 56 -8.42 -9.13 12.47
CA LYS A 56 -7.12 -8.52 12.22
C LYS A 56 -6.21 -9.53 11.51
N PRO A 57 -5.78 -9.29 10.26
CA PRO A 57 -4.91 -10.22 9.58
C PRO A 57 -3.51 -10.30 10.22
N GLY A 58 -2.84 -11.44 10.04
CA GLY A 58 -1.47 -11.69 10.48
C GLY A 58 -1.34 -12.23 11.91
N SER A 59 -0.18 -12.82 12.21
CA SER A 59 0.07 -13.61 13.44
C SER A 59 0.28 -12.81 14.72
N ARG A 60 0.53 -11.50 14.63
CA ARG A 60 0.75 -10.66 15.83
C ARG A 60 -0.59 -10.27 16.44
N PRO A 61 -0.76 -10.25 17.78
CA PRO A 61 -1.91 -9.62 18.40
C PRO A 61 -1.91 -8.12 18.07
N GLY A 62 -3.09 -7.51 18.05
CA GLY A 62 -3.28 -6.08 17.83
C GLY A 62 -4.39 -5.56 18.71
#